data_AF-A0A3G2JBW4-F1
#
_entry.id   AF-A0A3G2JBW4-F1
#
_cell.length_a   1.000
_cell.length_b   1.000
_cell.length_c   1.000
_cell.angle_alpha   90.00
_cell.angle_beta   90.00
_cell.angle_gamma   90.00
#
_symmetry.space_group_name_H-M   'P 1'
#
loop_
_entity.id
_entity.type
_entity.pdbx_description
1 polymer ?
#
loop_
_entity_poly.entity_id
_entity_poly.type
_entity_poly.pdbx_seq_one_letter_code
_entity_poly.pdbx_strand_id
1 'polypeptide(L)'
;MPQPDEEPFEELLAFDTRGLEDWDEGRALAALGGRHGALYRNHLLIALRLDAWVEAESRRTDTDARYRAGYTQALQDMAAFLRQTYYLPEGPD
;
A
#
# COMPACT_ATOMS: atom_id res chain seq x y z
N MET A 1 23.83 -0.12 10.35
CA MET A 1 22.38 0.06 10.13
C MET A 1 22.28 0.73 8.77
N PRO A 2 21.78 0.06 7.72
CA PRO A 2 21.54 0.73 6.45
C PRO A 2 20.51 1.84 6.66
N GLN A 3 20.69 2.96 5.95
CA GLN A 3 19.78 4.10 5.99
C GLN A 3 18.45 3.66 5.36
N PRO A 4 17.28 4.05 5.88
CA PRO A 4 15.96 3.73 5.31
C PRO A 4 15.74 4.32 3.90
N ASP A 5 16.71 5.09 3.40
CA ASP A 5 16.67 5.81 2.13
C ASP A 5 17.22 4.95 0.96
N GLU A 6 17.75 3.75 1.24
CA GLU A 6 18.46 2.90 0.27
C GLU A 6 17.71 1.66 -0.21
N GLU A 7 16.47 1.39 0.26
CA GLU A 7 15.68 0.35 -0.41
C GLU A 7 15.26 0.84 -1.80
N PRO A 8 15.56 0.09 -2.88
CA PRO A 8 15.16 0.46 -4.22
C PRO A 8 13.65 0.69 -4.25
N PHE A 9 13.21 1.87 -4.69
CA PHE A 9 11.78 2.24 -4.64
C PHE A 9 10.91 1.32 -5.50
N GLU A 10 11.56 0.61 -6.43
CA GLU A 10 11.04 -0.47 -7.26
C GLU A 10 10.49 -1.64 -6.42
N GLU A 11 11.10 -1.96 -5.27
CA GLU A 11 10.62 -3.03 -4.38
C GLU A 11 9.30 -2.65 -3.69
N LEU A 12 9.05 -1.37 -3.45
CA LEU A 12 7.77 -0.88 -2.90
C LEU A 12 6.62 -0.96 -3.90
N LEU A 13 6.92 -1.13 -5.19
CA LEU A 13 5.94 -1.33 -6.26
C LEU A 13 5.68 -2.81 -6.56
N ALA A 14 6.42 -3.72 -5.93
CA ALA A 14 6.32 -5.17 -6.14
C ALA A 14 5.15 -5.81 -5.35
N PHE A 15 3.93 -5.33 -5.58
CA PHE A 15 2.70 -5.89 -5.01
C PHE A 15 1.74 -6.40 -6.08
N ASP A 16 0.75 -7.18 -5.67
CA ASP A 16 -0.29 -7.63 -6.58
C ASP A 16 -1.18 -6.46 -7.02
N THR A 17 -1.16 -6.17 -8.31
CA THR A 17 -1.94 -5.09 -8.92
C THR A 17 -3.30 -5.58 -9.40
N ARG A 18 -3.55 -6.90 -9.38
CA ARG A 18 -4.83 -7.49 -9.78
C ARG A 18 -5.89 -7.11 -8.75
N GLY A 19 -6.79 -6.22 -9.16
CA GLY A 19 -7.85 -5.69 -8.30
C GLY A 19 -7.69 -4.21 -7.97
N LEU A 20 -6.60 -3.57 -8.41
CA LEU A 20 -6.48 -2.12 -8.40
C LEU A 20 -7.23 -1.54 -9.61
N GLU A 21 -8.22 -0.69 -9.34
CA GLU A 21 -9.14 -0.17 -10.36
C GLU A 21 -8.42 0.61 -11.49
N ASP A 22 -7.42 1.40 -11.14
CA ASP A 22 -6.65 2.23 -12.07
C ASP A 22 -5.16 2.25 -11.70
N TRP A 23 -4.56 1.07 -11.60
CA TRP A 23 -3.12 0.98 -11.38
C TRP A 23 -2.33 1.43 -12.62
N ASP A 24 -1.37 2.32 -12.41
CA ASP A 24 -0.40 2.75 -13.42
C ASP A 24 0.97 2.94 -12.78
N GLU A 25 1.89 2.06 -13.16
CA GLU A 25 3.25 2.05 -12.63
C GLU A 25 4.04 3.32 -13.01
N GLY A 26 3.77 3.89 -14.18
CA GLY A 26 4.41 5.14 -14.61
C GLY A 26 3.99 6.33 -13.74
N ARG A 27 2.71 6.42 -13.39
CA ARG A 27 2.20 7.42 -12.44
C ARG A 27 2.76 7.21 -11.04
N ALA A 28 2.86 5.97 -10.59
CA ALA A 28 3.45 5.64 -9.29
C ALA A 28 4.93 6.05 -9.21
N LEU A 29 5.74 5.71 -10.24
CA LEU A 29 7.14 6.11 -10.34
C LEU A 29 7.30 7.64 -10.39
N ALA A 30 6.46 8.33 -11.18
CA ALA A 30 6.44 9.78 -11.23
C ALA A 30 6.10 10.41 -9.86
N ALA A 31 5.14 9.82 -9.13
CA ALA A 31 4.77 10.27 -7.79
C ALA A 31 5.91 10.06 -6.77
N LEU A 32 6.62 8.93 -6.83
CA LEU A 32 7.78 8.64 -5.98
C LEU A 32 8.95 9.61 -6.21
N GLY A 33 9.18 10.02 -7.46
CA GLY A 33 10.18 11.02 -7.81
C GLY A 33 9.73 12.48 -7.64
N GLY A 34 8.43 12.69 -7.39
CA GLY A 34 7.81 14.01 -7.35
C GLY A 34 7.84 14.68 -5.98
N ARG A 35 7.21 15.87 -5.91
CA ARG A 35 7.11 16.71 -4.70
C ARG A 35 6.59 15.95 -3.47
N HIS A 36 5.65 15.04 -3.67
CA HIS A 36 5.02 14.26 -2.61
C HIS A 36 5.60 12.85 -2.45
N GLY A 37 6.78 12.57 -3.02
CA GLY A 37 7.38 11.23 -3.02
C GLY A 37 7.58 10.63 -1.63
N ALA A 38 7.94 11.43 -0.63
CA ALA A 38 8.06 10.97 0.76
C ALA A 38 6.70 10.54 1.36
N LEU A 39 5.63 11.27 1.04
CA LEU A 39 4.27 10.93 1.48
C LEU A 39 3.78 9.66 0.76
N TYR A 40 4.00 9.57 -0.55
CA TYR A 40 3.58 8.41 -1.31
C TYR A 40 4.33 7.14 -0.87
N ARG A 41 5.64 7.24 -0.61
CA ARG A 41 6.42 6.16 0.01
C ARG A 41 5.82 5.73 1.34
N ASN A 42 5.41 6.68 2.19
CA ASN A 42 4.76 6.35 3.45
C ASN A 42 3.47 5.55 3.24
N HIS A 43 2.65 5.92 2.24
CA HIS A 43 1.45 5.15 1.90
C HIS A 43 1.79 3.70 1.49
N LEU A 44 2.80 3.51 0.64
CA LEU A 44 3.23 2.18 0.21
C LEU A 44 3.75 1.32 1.37
N LEU A 45 4.51 1.92 2.30
CA LEU A 45 4.99 1.23 3.50
C LEU A 45 3.83 0.82 4.44
N ILE A 46 2.81 1.66 4.58
CA ILE A 46 1.60 1.31 5.34
C ILE A 46 0.86 0.17 4.64
N ALA A 47 0.67 0.24 3.32
CA ALA A 47 0.02 -0.83 2.55
C ALA A 47 0.73 -2.18 2.73
N LEU A 48 2.07 -2.20 2.64
CA LEU A 48 2.87 -3.40 2.91
C LEU A 48 2.62 -3.95 4.32
N ARG A 49 2.49 -3.06 5.32
CA ARG A 49 2.22 -3.47 6.69
C ARG A 49 0.80 -4.02 6.88
N LEU A 50 -0.17 -3.49 6.14
CA LEU A 50 -1.54 -4.00 6.12
C LEU A 50 -1.60 -5.41 5.51
N ASP A 51 -0.83 -5.70 4.45
CA ASP A 51 -0.75 -7.07 3.91
C ASP A 51 -0.20 -8.05 4.95
N ALA A 52 0.87 -7.66 5.65
CA ALA A 52 1.43 -8.49 6.73
C ALA A 52 0.42 -8.72 7.87
N TRP A 53 -0.48 -7.75 8.12
CA TRP A 53 -1.57 -7.91 9.07
C TRP A 53 -2.64 -8.86 8.54
N VAL A 54 -3.06 -8.74 7.28
CA VAL A 54 -3.97 -9.71 6.64
C VAL A 54 -3.47 -11.14 6.81
N GLU A 55 -2.19 -11.37 6.55
CA GLU A 55 -1.55 -12.68 6.74
C GLU A 55 -1.60 -13.14 8.21
N ALA A 56 -1.33 -12.24 9.15
CA ALA A 56 -1.42 -12.55 10.59
C ALA A 56 -2.86 -12.87 11.02
N GLU A 57 -3.83 -12.10 10.54
CA GLU A 57 -5.24 -12.27 10.85
C GLU A 57 -5.78 -13.61 10.30
N SER A 58 -5.31 -14.04 9.13
CA SER A 58 -5.68 -15.34 8.54
C SER A 58 -5.38 -16.54 9.45
N ARG A 59 -4.38 -16.42 10.33
CA ARG A 59 -3.94 -17.46 11.26
C ARG A 59 -4.68 -17.44 12.60
N ARG A 60 -5.50 -16.42 12.86
CA ARG A 60 -6.26 -16.31 14.11
C ARG A 60 -7.43 -17.28 14.13
N THR A 61 -7.57 -18.02 15.22
CA THR A 61 -8.66 -19.00 15.44
C THR A 61 -9.61 -18.58 16.56
N ASP A 62 -9.35 -17.47 17.23
CA ASP A 62 -10.04 -16.96 18.41
C ASP A 62 -11.22 -16.04 18.08
N THR A 63 -11.59 -15.90 16.82
CA THR A 63 -12.60 -14.96 16.34
C THR A 63 -13.51 -15.62 15.28
N ASP A 64 -14.75 -15.12 15.21
CA ASP A 64 -15.73 -15.56 14.22
C ASP A 64 -15.22 -15.43 12.77
N ALA A 65 -15.54 -16.44 11.94
CA ALA A 65 -15.03 -16.52 10.57
C ALA A 65 -15.56 -15.40 9.67
N ARG A 66 -16.81 -14.96 9.86
CA ARG A 66 -17.40 -13.87 9.06
C ARG A 66 -16.80 -12.54 9.47
N TYR A 67 -16.61 -12.30 10.76
CA TYR A 67 -15.89 -11.12 11.24
C TYR A 67 -14.49 -11.06 10.63
N ARG A 68 -13.74 -12.16 10.72
CA ARG A 68 -12.37 -12.23 10.19
C ARG A 68 -12.33 -11.92 8.69
N ALA A 69 -13.23 -12.53 7.90
CA ALA A 69 -13.31 -12.28 6.46
C ALA A 69 -13.59 -10.80 6.13
N GLY A 70 -14.55 -10.18 6.84
CA GLY A 70 -14.86 -8.76 6.64
C GLY A 70 -13.72 -7.83 7.04
N TYR A 71 -13.03 -8.14 8.14
CA TYR A 71 -11.88 -7.37 8.59
C TYR A 71 -10.70 -7.48 7.62
N THR A 72 -10.39 -8.70 7.15
CA THR A 72 -9.38 -8.93 6.11
C THR A 72 -9.69 -8.16 4.84
N GLN A 73 -10.94 -8.19 4.36
CA GLN A 73 -11.33 -7.41 3.18
C GLN A 73 -11.08 -5.91 3.37
N ALA A 74 -11.46 -5.37 4.53
CA ALA A 74 -11.25 -3.95 4.82
C ALA A 74 -9.77 -3.55 4.82
N LEU A 75 -8.89 -4.41 5.35
CA LEU A 75 -7.44 -4.18 5.30
C LEU A 75 -6.90 -4.21 3.86
N GLN A 76 -7.38 -5.14 3.05
CA GLN A 76 -7.00 -5.26 1.63
C GLN A 76 -7.48 -4.04 0.81
N ASP A 77 -8.72 -3.60 1.03
CA ASP A 77 -9.27 -2.40 0.38
C ASP A 77 -8.48 -1.15 0.77
N MET A 78 -8.10 -1.02 2.05
CA MET A 78 -7.25 0.08 2.51
C MET A 78 -5.85 0.04 1.91
N ALA A 79 -5.24 -1.14 1.79
CA ALA A 79 -3.93 -1.29 1.14
C ALA A 79 -4.01 -0.94 -0.35
N ALA A 80 -5.06 -1.39 -1.04
CA ALA A 80 -5.34 -1.03 -2.42
C ALA A 80 -5.51 0.49 -2.60
N PHE A 81 -6.25 1.12 -1.69
CA PHE A 81 -6.47 2.57 -1.68
C PHE A 81 -5.17 3.36 -1.51
N LEU A 82 -4.31 2.96 -0.58
CA LEU A 82 -3.02 3.63 -0.31
C LEU A 82 -2.02 3.50 -1.46
N ARG A 83 -2.13 2.44 -2.28
CA ARG A 83 -1.28 2.25 -3.47
C ARG A 83 -1.64 3.22 -4.59
N GLN A 84 -2.84 3.78 -4.60
CA GLN A 84 -3.25 4.75 -5.61
C GLN A 84 -2.63 6.13 -5.35
N THR A 85 -2.33 6.86 -6.42
CA THR A 85 -1.79 8.23 -6.34
C THR A 85 -2.87 9.29 -6.12
N TYR A 86 -4.16 8.91 -6.20
CA TYR A 86 -5.31 9.82 -6.18
C TYR A 86 -5.46 10.72 -4.96
N TYR A 87 -4.87 10.34 -3.83
CA TYR A 87 -4.98 11.08 -2.57
C TYR A 87 -3.69 11.79 -2.18
N LEU A 88 -2.73 11.88 -3.11
CA LEU A 88 -1.67 12.86 -2.96
C LEU A 88 -2.28 14.26 -3.11
N PRO A 89 -1.84 15.25 -2.32
CA PRO A 89 -2.38 16.60 -2.41
C PRO A 89 -2.33 17.14 -3.84
N GLU A 90 -3.46 17.62 -4.36
CA GLU A 90 -3.49 18.39 -5.60
C GLU A 90 -3.00 19.82 -5.32
N GLY A 91 -2.04 20.32 -6.09
CA GLY A 91 -1.51 21.68 -5.95
C GLY A 91 -0.49 22.01 -7.04
N PRO A 92 -0.35 23.29 -7.43
CA PRO A 92 0.35 23.66 -8.66
C PRO A 92 1.84 23.29 -8.64
N ASP A 93 2.30 22.83 -9.80
CA ASP A 93 3.71 22.62 -10.17
C ASP A 93 4.56 23.87 -9.94
#